data_AF-A0A1F9B3Q4-F1
#
_entry.id   AF-A0A1F9B3Q4-F1
#
_cell.length_a   1.000
_cell.length_b   1.000
_cell.length_c   1.000
_cell.angle_alpha   90.00
_cell.angle_beta   90.00
_cell.angle_gamma   90.00
#
_symmetry.space_group_name_H-M   'P 1'
#
loop_
_entity.id
_entity.type
_entity.pdbx_description
1 polymer ?
#
loop_
_entity_poly.entity_id
_entity_poly.type
_entity_poly.pdbx_seq_one_letter_code
_entity_poly.pdbx_strand_id
1 'polypeptide(L)'
;MAEIMESGQTEAAPGLAPNDDVYPWAGHISKENQDIMIVGHLPFMDRLVSLLVCGNENAGVILFRYSAIICLEQKQGSSWSIQWMLTPEMCE
;
A
#
# COMPACT_ATOMS: atom_id res chain seq x y z
N MET A 1 -3.49 12.42 -7.81
CA MET A 1 -3.15 13.06 -6.52
C MET A 1 -3.06 11.92 -5.52
N ALA A 2 -1.96 11.81 -4.81
CA ALA A 2 -1.71 10.70 -3.87
C ALA A 2 -1.72 11.26 -2.45
N GLU A 3 -2.45 10.61 -1.55
CA GLU A 3 -2.78 11.13 -0.22
C GLU A 3 -2.52 10.07 0.85
N ILE A 4 -1.93 10.45 1.99
CA ILE A 4 -1.88 9.65 3.22
C ILE A 4 -3.09 10.02 4.07
N MET A 5 -3.77 9.05 4.68
CA MET A 5 -4.77 9.33 5.72
C MET A 5 -4.34 8.78 7.08
N GLU A 6 -4.20 9.69 8.04
CA GLU A 6 -4.30 9.44 9.49
C GLU A 6 -5.66 9.97 9.96
N SER A 7 -6.24 9.42 11.04
CA SER A 7 -7.63 9.67 11.44
C SER A 7 -8.13 11.12 11.23
N GLY A 8 -8.85 11.35 10.12
CA GLY A 8 -9.51 12.61 9.78
C GLY A 8 -8.69 13.64 8.97
N GLN A 9 -7.44 13.36 8.57
CA GLN A 9 -6.62 14.27 7.77
C GLN A 9 -6.03 13.56 6.55
N THR A 10 -5.96 14.27 5.42
CA THR A 10 -5.30 13.83 4.19
C THR A 10 -4.11 14.73 3.92
N GLU A 11 -2.95 14.15 3.61
CA GLU A 11 -1.77 14.91 3.20
C GLU A 11 -1.24 14.41 1.87
N ALA A 12 -0.97 15.35 0.96
CA ALA A 12 -0.28 15.05 -0.29
C ALA A 12 1.18 14.72 0.01
N ALA A 13 1.59 13.48 -0.28
CA ALA A 13 2.93 13.01 0.03
C ALA A 13 3.78 12.83 -1.23
N PRO A 14 5.06 13.24 -1.22
CA PRO A 14 5.98 13.03 -2.34
C PRO A 14 6.38 11.54 -2.48
N GLY A 15 6.91 11.16 -3.64
CA GLY A 15 7.42 9.80 -3.86
C GLY A 15 6.35 8.74 -4.10
N LEU A 16 5.10 9.15 -4.36
CA LEU A 16 3.95 8.28 -4.70
C LEU A 16 3.54 8.39 -6.18
N ALA A 17 4.39 8.97 -7.04
CA ALA A 17 4.09 9.00 -8.47
C ALA A 17 4.16 7.57 -9.05
N PRO A 18 3.42 7.27 -10.13
CA PRO A 18 3.29 5.90 -10.66
C PRO A 18 4.60 5.13 -10.83
N ASN A 19 5.68 5.83 -11.24
CA ASN A 19 6.98 5.25 -11.56
C ASN A 19 8.06 5.56 -10.52
N ASP A 20 7.70 6.17 -9.38
CA ASP A 20 8.66 6.41 -8.30
C ASP A 20 9.13 5.08 -7.69
N ASP A 21 10.23 5.18 -6.93
CA ASP A 21 10.80 4.08 -6.15
C ASP A 21 9.93 3.78 -4.91
N VAL A 22 9.62 2.50 -4.69
CA VAL A 22 8.80 2.03 -3.57
C VAL A 22 9.60 1.81 -2.28
N TYR A 23 10.93 1.69 -2.34
CA TYR A 23 11.78 1.41 -1.17
C TYR A 23 11.73 2.51 -0.09
N PRO A 24 11.75 3.81 -0.43
CA PRO A 24 11.59 4.87 0.58
C PRO A 24 10.29 4.74 1.36
N TRP A 25 9.19 4.40 0.69
CA TRP A 25 7.89 4.20 1.31
C TRP A 25 7.81 2.93 2.14
N ALA A 26 8.37 1.81 1.68
CA ALA A 26 8.48 0.62 2.52
C ALA A 26 9.26 0.91 3.82
N GLY A 27 10.33 1.71 3.73
CA GLY A 27 11.10 2.18 4.88
C GLY A 27 10.30 3.11 5.80
N HIS A 28 9.49 4.01 5.24
CA HIS A 28 8.58 4.88 6.00
C HIS A 28 7.54 4.06 6.77
N ILE A 29 6.81 3.19 6.08
CA ILE A 29 5.78 2.30 6.65
C ILE A 29 6.36 1.45 7.79
N SER A 30 7.60 0.98 7.66
CA SER A 30 8.25 0.16 8.70
C SER A 30 8.51 0.89 10.03
N LYS A 31 8.42 2.23 10.04
CA LYS A 31 8.65 3.08 11.22
C LYS A 31 7.34 3.62 11.80
N GLU A 32 6.22 3.45 11.09
CA GLU A 32 4.92 3.90 11.55
C GLU A 32 4.41 3.02 12.70
N ASN A 33 3.85 3.67 13.72
CA ASN A 33 3.26 3.01 14.89
C ASN A 33 1.73 3.12 14.90
N GLN A 34 1.14 3.63 13.83
CA GLN A 34 -0.29 3.86 13.68
C GLN A 34 -0.77 3.37 12.32
N ASP A 35 -2.07 3.11 12.22
CA ASP A 35 -2.70 2.73 10.97
C ASP A 35 -2.69 3.92 10.01
N ILE A 36 -2.16 3.70 8.81
CA ILE A 36 -2.13 4.68 7.73
C ILE A 36 -2.82 4.11 6.47
N MET A 37 -3.50 4.97 5.73
CA MET A 37 -3.97 4.64 4.39
C MET A 37 -3.12 5.38 3.36
N ILE A 38 -2.58 4.65 2.39
CA ILE A 38 -1.85 5.23 1.25
C ILE A 38 -2.75 5.14 0.01
N VAL A 39 -3.08 6.29 -0.57
CA VAL A 39 -3.85 6.40 -1.81
C VAL A 39 -2.92 6.80 -2.94
N GLY A 40 -2.92 6.03 -4.03
CA GLY A 40 -2.00 6.27 -5.15
C GLY A 40 -2.46 5.59 -6.44
N HIS A 41 -1.52 5.44 -7.38
CA HIS A 41 -1.80 4.92 -8.71
C HIS A 41 -0.96 3.66 -9.01
N LEU A 42 -1.42 2.86 -9.97
CA LEU A 42 -0.61 1.80 -10.56
C LEU A 42 0.47 2.39 -11.48
N PRO A 43 1.65 1.77 -11.60
CA PRO A 43 2.04 0.48 -10.99
C PRO A 43 2.59 0.59 -9.56
N PHE A 44 2.77 1.80 -9.02
CA PHE A 44 3.37 2.01 -7.70
C PHE A 44 2.71 1.17 -6.59
N MET A 45 1.38 1.21 -6.48
CA MET A 45 0.67 0.48 -5.41
C MET A 45 0.87 -1.04 -5.47
N ASP A 46 0.86 -1.63 -6.67
CA ASP A 46 1.09 -3.07 -6.85
C ASP A 46 2.53 -3.47 -6.48
N ARG A 47 3.50 -2.66 -6.91
CA ARG A 47 4.91 -2.85 -6.58
C ARG A 47 5.18 -2.72 -5.08
N LEU A 48 4.58 -1.73 -4.42
CA LEU A 48 4.72 -1.50 -2.99
C LEU A 48 4.15 -2.69 -2.19
N VAL A 49 2.95 -3.16 -2.51
CA VAL A 49 2.36 -4.32 -1.85
C VAL A 49 3.21 -5.58 -2.08
N SER A 50 3.67 -5.81 -3.31
CA SER A 50 4.56 -6.92 -3.65
C SER A 50 5.86 -6.89 -2.85
N LEU A 51 6.47 -5.71 -2.70
CA LEU A 51 7.67 -5.53 -1.90
C LEU A 51 7.42 -5.83 -0.41
N LEU A 52 6.34 -5.29 0.17
CA LEU A 52 6.04 -5.47 1.59
C LEU A 52 5.75 -6.93 1.95
N VAL A 53 5.01 -7.64 1.09
CA VAL A 53 4.55 -9.01 1.36
C VAL A 53 5.61 -10.05 1.01
N CYS A 54 6.35 -9.87 -0.08
CA CYS A 54 7.28 -10.88 -0.61
C CYS A 54 8.76 -10.46 -0.61
N GLY A 55 9.08 -9.22 -0.23
CA GLY A 55 10.44 -8.68 -0.35
C GLY A 55 10.90 -8.47 -1.78
N ASN A 56 9.99 -8.53 -2.76
CA ASN A 56 10.26 -8.34 -4.18
C ASN A 56 9.13 -7.53 -4.82
N GLU A 57 9.43 -6.30 -5.24
CA GLU A 57 8.47 -5.38 -5.86
C GLU A 57 7.87 -5.91 -7.18
N ASN A 58 8.51 -6.88 -7.83
CA ASN A 58 8.07 -7.45 -9.10
C ASN A 58 7.31 -8.78 -8.93
N ALA A 59 6.93 -9.15 -7.71
CA ALA A 59 6.26 -10.43 -7.44
C ALA A 59 4.83 -10.50 -7.97
N GLY A 60 4.12 -9.37 -8.11
CA GLY A 60 2.76 -9.32 -8.66
C GLY A 60 1.74 -10.11 -7.82
N VAL A 61 1.71 -9.84 -6.52
CA VAL A 61 0.95 -10.66 -5.55
C VAL A 61 -0.54 -10.34 -5.50
N ILE A 62 -0.98 -9.22 -6.09
CA ILE A 62 -2.37 -8.81 -6.18
C ILE A 62 -2.72 -8.42 -7.61
N LEU A 63 -3.87 -8.88 -8.09
CA LEU A 63 -4.49 -8.31 -9.29
C LEU A 63 -5.25 -7.04 -8.90
N PHE A 64 -4.53 -5.92 -8.81
CA PHE A 64 -5.12 -4.64 -8.45
C PHE A 64 -6.26 -4.26 -9.40
N ARG A 65 -7.36 -3.77 -8.82
CA ARG A 65 -8.48 -3.17 -9.54
C ARG A 65 -8.57 -1.69 -9.20
N TYR A 66 -9.12 -0.89 -10.10
CA TYR A 66 -9.37 0.51 -9.81
C TYR A 66 -10.29 0.64 -8.59
N SER A 67 -10.00 1.61 -7.74
CA SER A 67 -10.75 1.85 -6.50
C SER A 67 -10.76 0.65 -5.52
N ALA A 68 -9.82 -0.29 -5.65
CA ALA A 68 -9.64 -1.36 -4.68
C ALA A 68 -8.90 -0.86 -3.43
N ILE A 69 -9.24 -1.43 -2.28
CA ILE A 69 -8.56 -1.23 -0.99
C ILE A 69 -7.92 -2.55 -0.59
N ILE A 70 -6.62 -2.51 -0.30
CA ILE A 70 -5.86 -3.65 0.22
C ILE A 70 -5.44 -3.31 1.64
N CYS A 71 -5.81 -4.16 2.60
CA CYS A 71 -5.34 -4.04 3.97
C CYS A 71 -4.19 -5.00 4.21
N LEU A 72 -3.08 -4.45 4.71
CA LEU A 72 -1.91 -5.19 5.11
C LEU A 72 -1.77 -5.13 6.63
N GLU A 73 -1.43 -6.27 7.21
CA GLU A 73 -1.14 -6.41 8.65
C GLU A 73 0.29 -6.90 8.82
N GLN A 74 1.05 -6.30 9.74
CA GLN A 74 2.38 -6.79 10.07
C GLN A 74 2.27 -7.90 11.13
N LYS A 75 2.70 -9.11 10.77
CA LYS A 75 2.77 -10.24 11.70
C LYS A 75 4.01 -10.12 12.60
N GLN A 76 4.00 -10.85 13.72
CA GLN A 76 5.18 -11.02 14.58
C GLN A 76 6.39 -11.45 13.73
N GLY A 77 7.48 -10.67 13.77
CA GLY A 77 8.67 -10.92 12.94
C GLY A 77 8.80 -10.06 11.68
N SER A 78 8.07 -8.95 11.59
CA SER A 78 8.21 -7.91 10.55
C SER A 78 7.75 -8.29 9.13
N SER A 79 7.12 -9.46 8.95
CA SER A 79 6.52 -9.84 7.67
C SER A 79 5.12 -9.25 7.51
N TRP A 80 4.87 -8.54 6.41
CA TRP A 80 3.51 -8.10 6.06
C TRP A 80 2.69 -9.24 5.48
N SER A 81 1.37 -9.18 5.67
CA SER A 81 0.42 -10.11 5.09
C SER A 81 -0.83 -9.36 4.66
N ILE A 82 -1.44 -9.81 3.55
CA ILE A 82 -2.75 -9.30 3.12
C ILE A 82 -3.79 -9.82 4.10
N GLN A 83 -4.42 -8.92 4.85
CA GLN A 83 -5.47 -9.26 5.81
C GLN A 83 -6.83 -9.40 5.10
N TRP A 84 -7.14 -8.45 4.21
CA TRP A 84 -8.32 -8.45 3.37
C TRP A 84 -8.13 -7.54 2.15
N MET A 85 -8.99 -7.74 1.16
CA MET A 85 -9.10 -6.90 -0.04
C MET A 85 -10.57 -6.59 -0.26
N LEU A 86 -10.85 -5.34 -0.63
CA LEU A 86 -12.17 -4.88 -1.04
C LEU A 86 -12.06 -4.29 -2.43
N THR A 87 -12.88 -4.77 -3.37
CA THR A 87 -13.05 -4.14 -4.68
C THR A 87 -14.46 -3.59 -4.82
N PRO A 88 -14.70 -2.59 -5.70
CA PRO A 88 -16.04 -2.04 -5.90
C PRO A 88 -17.10 -3.11 -6.18
N GLU A 89 -16.75 -4.16 -6.93
CA GLU A 89 -17.64 -5.26 -7.29
C GLU A 89 -18.08 -6.14 -6.10
N MET A 90 -17.43 -6.00 -4.93
CA MET A 90 -17.80 -6.73 -3.71
C MET A 90 -18.85 -6.00 -2.86
N CYS A 91 -19.14 -4.74 -3.17
CA CYS A 91 -20.06 -3.88 -2.43
C CYS A 91 -21.43 -3.70 -3.12
N GLU A 92 -21.69 -4.46 -4.20
CA GLU A 92 -22.97 -4.52 -4.92
C GLU A 92 -23.91 -5.56 -4.30
#